data_AF-A0A6S6XY81-F1
#
_entry.id   AF-A0A6S6XY81-F1
#
_cell.length_a   1.000
_cell.length_b   1.000
_cell.length_c   1.000
_cell.angle_alpha   90.00
_cell.angle_beta   90.00
_cell.angle_gamma   90.00
#
_symmetry.space_group_name_H-M   'P 1'
#
loop_
_entity.id
_entity.type
_entity.pdbx_description
1 polymer ?
#
loop_
_entity_poly.entity_id
_entity_poly.type
_entity_poly.pdbx_seq_one_letter_code
_entity_poly.pdbx_strand_id
1 'polypeptide(L)'
;MTILSVDFIPRRKAEALTVEEATAVISINEPESGMAPLAAFPEILRLAFHDVDSQDYADWVLFDDAQGQEVIGFVERLHASPIAHHLKVHCRAGISRSAAVALYVAEATGCEFLRRPFAGLANKLMLEILSRASGLPLKRPRALPKRERFQVEVSRNFETGLAEVRVVNGVTGEEIVQEAPMLEVPQLVTAGLQRVWGIANPPSAHHVTNWDHLEG
;
A
#
# COMPACT_ATOMS: atom_id res chain seq x y z
N MET A 1 -17.78 11.76 8.56
CA MET A 1 -16.35 11.91 8.88
C MET A 1 -15.69 10.55 8.67
N THR A 2 -14.39 10.46 8.64
CA THR A 2 -13.70 10.33 7.36
C THR A 2 -12.64 9.25 7.54
N ILE A 3 -12.52 8.31 6.61
CA ILE A 3 -11.31 7.47 6.56
C ILE A 3 -10.15 8.43 6.26
N LEU A 4 -9.22 8.59 7.21
CA LEU A 4 -8.11 9.55 7.10
C LEU A 4 -6.98 9.02 6.26
N SER A 5 -6.66 7.74 6.44
CA SER A 5 -5.65 7.07 5.64
C SER A 5 -5.95 5.58 5.48
N VAL A 6 -5.40 5.01 4.42
CA VAL A 6 -5.40 3.58 4.15
C VAL A 6 -3.98 3.07 3.96
N ASP A 7 -3.74 1.87 4.44
CA ASP A 7 -2.46 1.20 4.28
C ASP A 7 -2.66 -0.31 4.08
N PHE A 8 -1.80 -0.95 3.30
CA PHE A 8 -1.81 -2.39 3.12
C PHE A 8 -0.60 -3.06 3.78
N ILE A 9 -0.80 -4.21 4.43
CA ILE A 9 0.23 -4.90 5.22
C ILE A 9 0.19 -6.42 5.04
N PRO A 10 1.30 -7.14 5.29
CA PRO A 10 1.30 -8.60 5.35
C PRO A 10 0.60 -9.11 6.62
N ARG A 11 0.12 -10.37 6.57
CA ARG A 11 -0.58 -11.04 7.68
C ARG A 11 0.20 -10.96 8.99
N ARG A 12 1.50 -11.26 8.97
CA ARG A 12 2.38 -11.18 10.16
C ARG A 12 2.34 -9.81 10.85
N LYS A 13 2.27 -8.72 10.07
CA LYS A 13 2.20 -7.36 10.62
C LYS A 13 0.79 -7.06 11.15
N ALA A 14 -0.25 -7.57 10.49
CA ALA A 14 -1.63 -7.42 10.95
C ALA A 14 -1.90 -8.14 12.27
N GLU A 15 -1.39 -9.37 12.43
CA GLU A 15 -1.49 -10.15 13.67
C GLU A 15 -0.77 -9.49 14.86
N ALA A 16 0.23 -8.65 14.59
CA ALA A 16 0.96 -7.90 15.60
C ALA A 16 0.35 -6.51 15.91
N LEU A 17 -0.75 -6.12 15.25
CA LEU A 17 -1.40 -4.85 15.54
C LEU A 17 -2.06 -4.87 16.92
N THR A 18 -1.88 -3.79 17.67
CA THR A 18 -2.61 -3.50 18.89
C THR A 18 -3.93 -2.82 18.57
N VAL A 19 -4.96 -3.03 19.40
CA VAL A 19 -6.25 -2.35 19.23
C VAL A 19 -6.10 -0.88 19.56
N GLU A 20 -6.47 -0.03 18.62
CA GLU A 20 -6.65 1.40 18.80
C GLU A 20 -8.06 1.73 18.28
N GLU A 21 -8.83 2.56 19.00
CA GLU A 21 -10.23 2.87 18.63
C GLU A 21 -10.36 3.47 17.22
N ALA A 22 -9.35 4.21 16.78
CA ALA A 22 -9.30 4.81 15.45
C ALA A 22 -8.85 3.82 14.35
N THR A 23 -8.49 2.58 14.66
CA THR A 23 -8.01 1.61 13.66
C THR A 23 -9.14 0.67 13.23
N ALA A 24 -9.43 0.68 11.93
CA ALA A 24 -10.32 -0.28 11.29
C ALA A 24 -9.50 -1.27 10.45
N VAL A 25 -10.01 -2.49 10.24
CA VAL A 25 -9.26 -3.56 9.55
C VAL A 25 -10.11 -4.28 8.50
N ILE A 26 -9.57 -4.43 7.28
CA ILE A 26 -10.07 -5.42 6.31
C ILE A 26 -9.08 -6.58 6.26
N SER A 27 -9.55 -7.76 6.63
CA SER A 27 -8.78 -8.99 6.77
C SER A 27 -9.11 -9.97 5.65
N ILE A 28 -8.19 -10.13 4.70
CA ILE A 28 -8.33 -11.05 3.57
C ILE A 28 -7.48 -12.30 3.84
N ASN A 29 -8.11 -13.46 3.81
CA ASN A 29 -7.49 -14.75 4.12
C ASN A 29 -7.63 -15.71 2.94
N GLU A 30 -6.75 -16.71 2.89
CA GLU A 30 -6.95 -17.87 2.00
C GLU A 30 -7.85 -18.87 2.73
N PRO A 31 -8.84 -19.48 2.06
CA PRO A 31 -9.79 -20.40 2.70
C PRO A 31 -9.12 -21.50 3.54
N GLU A 32 -8.00 -22.04 3.07
CA GLU A 32 -7.21 -23.11 3.67
C GLU A 32 -6.28 -22.64 4.80
N SER A 33 -5.93 -21.36 4.83
CA SER A 33 -4.97 -20.81 5.80
C SER A 33 -5.59 -20.40 7.14
N GLY A 34 -6.92 -20.55 7.28
CA GLY A 34 -7.69 -20.07 8.43
C GLY A 34 -7.64 -18.55 8.60
N MET A 35 -8.44 -18.06 9.55
CA MET A 35 -8.53 -16.63 9.84
C MET A 35 -7.29 -16.13 10.59
N ALA A 36 -6.77 -14.97 10.19
CA ALA A 36 -5.72 -14.30 10.96
C ALA A 36 -6.22 -14.00 12.40
N PRO A 37 -5.48 -14.44 13.45
CA PRO A 37 -5.75 -14.11 14.84
C PRO A 37 -5.40 -12.64 15.11
N LEU A 38 -6.33 -11.75 14.75
CA LEU A 38 -6.24 -10.33 15.02
C LEU A 38 -6.80 -10.02 16.40
N ALA A 39 -6.33 -8.93 17.00
CA ALA A 39 -6.97 -8.36 18.17
C ALA A 39 -8.42 -7.94 17.87
N ALA A 40 -9.22 -7.68 18.92
CA ALA A 40 -10.64 -7.38 18.80
C ALA A 40 -10.91 -5.93 18.34
N PHE A 41 -10.58 -5.62 17.07
CA PHE A 41 -10.89 -4.33 16.46
C PHE A 41 -12.41 -4.13 16.36
N PRO A 42 -12.94 -2.95 16.73
CA PRO A 42 -14.39 -2.68 16.63
C PRO A 42 -14.91 -2.77 15.19
N GLU A 43 -14.14 -2.21 14.26
CA GLU A 43 -14.49 -2.16 12.84
C GLU A 43 -13.62 -3.14 12.06
N ILE A 44 -14.17 -4.33 11.79
CA ILE A 44 -13.46 -5.38 11.05
C ILE A 44 -14.34 -6.04 9.99
N LEU A 45 -13.83 -6.08 8.76
CA LEU A 45 -14.36 -6.92 7.68
C LEU A 45 -13.44 -8.11 7.47
N ARG A 46 -14.00 -9.31 7.32
CA ARG A 46 -13.26 -10.56 7.13
C ARG A 46 -13.74 -11.24 5.86
N LEU A 47 -12.80 -11.44 4.93
CA LEU A 47 -13.04 -12.07 3.63
C LEU A 47 -12.13 -13.29 3.48
N ALA A 48 -12.59 -14.29 2.72
CA ALA A 48 -11.82 -15.48 2.41
C ALA A 48 -11.96 -15.82 0.92
N PHE A 49 -10.86 -15.69 0.19
CA PHE A 49 -10.74 -16.02 -1.23
C PHE A 49 -9.25 -16.07 -1.62
N HIS A 50 -8.95 -16.78 -2.70
CA HIS A 50 -7.58 -16.99 -3.11
C HIS A 50 -6.99 -15.82 -3.91
N ASP A 51 -5.67 -15.73 -3.99
CA ASP A 51 -4.95 -14.69 -4.74
C ASP A 51 -4.87 -15.00 -6.23
N VAL A 52 -6.01 -14.94 -6.90
CA VAL A 52 -6.11 -15.22 -8.33
C VAL A 52 -6.48 -13.95 -9.08
N ASP A 53 -5.79 -13.66 -10.19
CA ASP A 53 -5.99 -12.44 -10.96
C ASP A 53 -6.70 -12.65 -12.32
N SER A 54 -7.21 -13.86 -12.59
CA SER A 54 -8.10 -14.19 -13.72
C SER A 54 -9.27 -15.09 -13.29
N GLN A 55 -10.28 -15.24 -14.15
CA GLN A 55 -11.46 -16.07 -13.87
C GLN A 55 -11.30 -17.55 -14.27
N ASP A 56 -10.14 -17.94 -14.81
CA ASP A 56 -9.96 -19.25 -15.45
C ASP A 56 -9.68 -20.41 -14.47
N TYR A 57 -9.81 -20.16 -13.17
CA TYR A 57 -9.41 -21.08 -12.11
C TYR A 57 -10.63 -21.71 -11.43
N ALA A 58 -11.15 -22.78 -12.03
CA ALA A 58 -12.40 -23.43 -11.62
C ALA A 58 -12.40 -23.99 -10.19
N ASP A 59 -11.24 -24.44 -9.67
CA ASP A 59 -11.13 -25.03 -8.33
C ASP A 59 -10.87 -24.00 -7.22
N TRP A 60 -10.76 -22.71 -7.58
CA TRP A 60 -10.35 -21.65 -6.67
C TRP A 60 -11.55 -20.80 -6.27
N VAL A 61 -11.66 -20.52 -4.96
CA VAL A 61 -12.59 -19.48 -4.47
C VAL A 61 -12.08 -18.12 -4.94
N LEU A 62 -12.78 -17.53 -5.90
CA LEU A 62 -12.44 -16.24 -6.50
C LEU A 62 -13.03 -15.08 -5.71
N PHE A 63 -12.43 -13.90 -5.88
CA PHE A 63 -13.11 -12.65 -5.51
C PHE A 63 -14.26 -12.41 -6.48
N ASP A 64 -15.48 -12.24 -5.96
CA ASP A 64 -16.69 -12.10 -6.76
C ASP A 64 -17.41 -10.75 -6.51
N ASP A 65 -18.52 -10.55 -7.21
CA ASP A 65 -19.32 -9.33 -7.08
C ASP A 65 -19.92 -9.15 -5.67
N ALA A 66 -20.27 -10.24 -4.99
CA ALA A 66 -20.84 -10.17 -3.65
C ALA A 66 -19.78 -9.67 -2.64
N GLN A 67 -18.59 -10.23 -2.69
CA GLN A 67 -17.45 -9.78 -1.89
C GLN A 67 -17.03 -8.35 -2.26
N GLY A 68 -17.13 -7.97 -3.54
CA GLY A 68 -17.00 -6.58 -4.00
C GLY A 68 -17.95 -5.64 -3.27
N GLN A 69 -19.24 -5.99 -3.20
CA GLN A 69 -20.25 -5.21 -2.50
C GLN A 69 -20.04 -5.17 -0.98
N GLU A 70 -19.54 -6.26 -0.37
CA GLU A 70 -19.16 -6.26 1.04
C GLU A 70 -18.05 -5.25 1.35
N VAL A 71 -17.02 -5.19 0.51
CA VAL A 71 -15.94 -4.20 0.63
C VAL A 71 -16.49 -2.79 0.46
N ILE A 72 -17.26 -2.54 -0.61
CA ILE A 72 -17.84 -1.22 -0.89
C ILE A 72 -18.70 -0.75 0.28
N GLY A 73 -19.66 -1.57 0.71
CA GLY A 73 -20.56 -1.22 1.80
C GLY A 73 -19.82 -1.02 3.12
N PHE A 74 -18.76 -1.79 3.40
CA PHE A 74 -17.94 -1.57 4.60
C PHE A 74 -17.21 -0.21 4.54
N VAL A 75 -16.59 0.12 3.41
CA VAL A 75 -15.85 1.38 3.23
C VAL A 75 -16.81 2.58 3.29
N GLU A 76 -17.97 2.50 2.65
CA GLU A 76 -18.98 3.55 2.69
C GLU A 76 -19.50 3.79 4.11
N ARG A 77 -19.86 2.73 4.84
CA ARG A 77 -20.30 2.85 6.25
C ARG A 77 -19.21 3.44 7.13
N LEU A 78 -17.97 2.97 6.98
CA LEU A 78 -16.84 3.45 7.76
C LEU A 78 -16.52 4.91 7.46
N HIS A 79 -16.62 5.33 6.19
CA HIS A 79 -16.38 6.70 5.76
C HIS A 79 -17.54 7.67 6.08
N ALA A 80 -18.73 7.15 6.35
CA ALA A 80 -19.86 7.92 6.85
C ALA A 80 -19.83 8.13 8.38
N SER A 81 -18.98 7.38 9.10
CA SER A 81 -18.86 7.40 10.56
C SER A 81 -18.59 8.81 11.13
N PRO A 82 -19.03 9.15 12.35
CA PRO A 82 -18.56 10.35 13.03
C PRO A 82 -17.11 10.23 13.52
N ILE A 83 -16.57 9.01 13.59
CA ILE A 83 -15.22 8.72 14.08
C ILE A 83 -14.25 8.70 12.90
N ALA A 84 -13.08 9.33 13.08
CA ALA A 84 -11.99 9.27 12.11
C ALA A 84 -11.25 7.94 12.21
N HIS A 85 -11.00 7.29 11.08
CA HIS A 85 -10.39 5.98 11.03
C HIS A 85 -9.12 5.93 10.18
N HIS A 86 -8.12 5.17 10.65
CA HIS A 86 -7.01 4.68 9.86
C HIS A 86 -7.29 3.23 9.45
N LEU A 87 -7.49 3.00 8.15
CA LEU A 87 -7.84 1.68 7.64
C LEU A 87 -6.58 0.87 7.35
N LYS A 88 -6.50 -0.33 7.94
CA LYS A 88 -5.46 -1.33 7.60
C LYS A 88 -6.09 -2.46 6.80
N VAL A 89 -5.56 -2.72 5.62
CA VAL A 89 -5.95 -3.86 4.79
C VAL A 89 -4.83 -4.87 4.81
N HIS A 90 -5.12 -6.13 5.10
CA HIS A 90 -4.10 -7.17 5.01
C HIS A 90 -4.56 -8.34 4.16
N CYS A 91 -3.57 -9.00 3.56
CA CYS A 91 -3.70 -10.35 3.01
C CYS A 91 -2.52 -11.19 3.51
N ARG A 92 -2.19 -12.31 2.86
CA ARG A 92 -1.01 -13.11 3.24
C ARG A 92 0.29 -12.32 3.14
N ALA A 93 0.67 -11.90 1.94
CA ALA A 93 1.94 -11.23 1.67
C ALA A 93 1.87 -9.69 1.73
N GLY A 94 0.67 -9.11 1.72
CA GLY A 94 0.51 -7.65 1.71
C GLY A 94 0.95 -6.99 0.41
N ILE A 95 0.65 -7.61 -0.74
CA ILE A 95 1.18 -7.17 -2.06
C ILE A 95 0.09 -7.11 -3.14
N SER A 96 -0.71 -8.17 -3.29
CA SER A 96 -1.68 -8.29 -4.39
C SER A 96 -3.11 -7.92 -3.94
N ARG A 97 -3.80 -8.81 -3.21
CA ARG A 97 -5.20 -8.59 -2.77
C ARG A 97 -5.41 -7.33 -1.92
N SER A 98 -4.58 -7.15 -0.89
CA SER A 98 -4.71 -6.01 0.02
C SER A 98 -4.39 -4.67 -0.64
N ALA A 99 -3.48 -4.66 -1.61
CA ALA A 99 -3.17 -3.46 -2.39
C ALA A 99 -4.33 -3.07 -3.32
N ALA A 100 -5.07 -4.03 -3.88
CA ALA A 100 -6.25 -3.75 -4.69
C ALA A 100 -7.35 -3.06 -3.89
N VAL A 101 -7.66 -3.57 -2.69
CA VAL A 101 -8.63 -2.94 -1.79
C VAL A 101 -8.15 -1.57 -1.31
N ALA A 102 -6.86 -1.41 -0.97
CA ALA A 102 -6.33 -0.11 -0.55
C ALA A 102 -6.40 0.95 -1.68
N LEU A 103 -6.17 0.56 -2.94
CA LEU A 103 -6.38 1.44 -4.10
C LEU A 103 -7.85 1.86 -4.21
N TYR A 104 -8.78 0.90 -4.07
CA TYR A 104 -10.21 1.20 -4.08
C TYR A 104 -10.58 2.19 -2.97
N VAL A 105 -10.16 1.93 -1.72
CA VAL A 105 -10.45 2.82 -0.58
C VAL A 105 -9.94 4.24 -0.85
N ALA A 106 -8.69 4.37 -1.30
CA ALA A 106 -8.10 5.67 -1.59
C ALA A 106 -8.87 6.42 -2.67
N GLU A 107 -9.32 5.73 -3.72
CA GLU A 107 -10.11 6.32 -4.80
C GLU A 107 -11.53 6.70 -4.34
N ALA A 108 -12.19 5.84 -3.57
CA ALA A 108 -13.56 6.05 -3.11
C ALA A 108 -13.68 7.16 -2.05
N THR A 109 -12.62 7.44 -1.32
CA THR A 109 -12.67 8.34 -0.14
C THR A 109 -11.78 9.56 -0.26
N GLY A 110 -10.82 9.58 -1.19
CA GLY A 110 -9.79 10.61 -1.27
C GLY A 110 -8.83 10.62 -0.07
N CYS A 111 -8.82 9.56 0.76
CA CYS A 111 -7.96 9.48 1.94
C CYS A 111 -6.48 9.38 1.57
N GLU A 112 -5.61 9.64 2.55
CA GLU A 112 -4.18 9.49 2.36
C GLU A 112 -3.81 8.02 2.12
N PHE A 113 -3.03 7.76 1.07
CA PHE A 113 -2.48 6.44 0.78
C PHE A 113 -0.99 6.53 0.45
N LEU A 114 -0.16 6.65 1.49
CA LEU A 114 1.29 6.80 1.35
C LEU A 114 1.94 5.66 0.55
N ARG A 115 1.41 4.43 0.64
CA ARG A 115 1.93 3.28 -0.11
C ARG A 115 1.31 3.09 -1.50
N ARG A 116 0.56 4.07 -2.03
CA ARG A 116 -0.01 4.00 -3.39
C ARG A 116 1.04 3.62 -4.43
N PRO A 117 2.28 4.17 -4.45
CA PRO A 117 3.29 3.77 -5.46
C PRO A 117 3.68 2.29 -5.40
N PHE A 118 3.55 1.62 -4.25
CA PHE A 118 3.85 0.19 -4.10
C PHE A 118 2.68 -0.73 -4.49
N ALA A 119 1.52 -0.18 -4.83
CA ALA A 119 0.35 -0.96 -5.20
C ALA A 119 0.35 -1.44 -6.66
N GLY A 120 1.49 -1.40 -7.36
CA GLY A 120 1.58 -1.80 -8.77
C GLY A 120 1.45 -3.30 -9.03
N LEU A 121 1.39 -4.12 -7.98
CA LEU A 121 1.07 -5.55 -8.06
C LEU A 121 -0.36 -5.87 -7.58
N ALA A 122 -1.20 -4.86 -7.35
CA ALA A 122 -2.57 -5.01 -6.86
C ALA A 122 -3.45 -5.90 -7.76
N ASN A 123 -4.03 -6.97 -7.22
CA ASN A 123 -4.79 -8.00 -7.95
C ASN A 123 -5.73 -7.42 -9.05
N LYS A 124 -5.58 -7.86 -10.31
CA LYS A 124 -6.29 -7.27 -11.46
C LYS A 124 -7.80 -7.56 -11.42
N LEU A 125 -8.16 -8.82 -11.22
CA LEU A 125 -9.55 -9.25 -11.12
C LEU A 125 -10.31 -8.46 -10.05
N MET A 126 -9.69 -8.26 -8.88
CA MET A 126 -10.29 -7.43 -7.82
C MET A 126 -10.49 -5.97 -8.25
N LEU A 127 -9.51 -5.37 -8.92
CA LEU A 127 -9.64 -3.99 -9.42
C LEU A 127 -10.76 -3.88 -10.45
N GLU A 128 -10.91 -4.86 -11.34
CA GLU A 128 -11.98 -4.90 -12.33
C GLU A 128 -13.37 -5.00 -11.68
N ILE A 129 -13.54 -5.95 -10.74
CA ILE A 129 -14.80 -6.14 -10.02
C ILE A 129 -15.14 -4.90 -9.20
N LEU A 130 -14.20 -4.36 -8.42
CA LEU A 130 -14.43 -3.17 -7.59
C LEU A 130 -14.69 -1.94 -8.47
N SER A 131 -13.99 -1.78 -9.59
CA SER A 131 -14.22 -0.68 -10.53
C SER A 131 -15.60 -0.77 -11.16
N ARG A 132 -16.03 -1.95 -11.60
CA ARG A 132 -17.37 -2.19 -12.13
C ARG A 132 -18.45 -1.93 -11.09
N ALA A 133 -18.28 -2.46 -9.89
CA ALA A 133 -19.27 -2.41 -8.81
C ALA A 133 -19.45 -1.00 -8.23
N SER A 134 -18.37 -0.21 -8.14
CA SER A 134 -18.41 1.15 -7.61
C SER A 134 -18.58 2.24 -8.68
N GLY A 135 -18.36 1.91 -9.96
CA GLY A 135 -18.28 2.89 -11.04
C GLY A 135 -17.02 3.76 -11.02
N LEU A 136 -16.08 3.52 -10.09
CA LEU A 136 -14.84 4.28 -9.97
C LEU A 136 -13.74 3.71 -10.88
N PRO A 137 -12.98 4.55 -11.61
CA PRO A 137 -11.89 4.07 -12.45
C PRO A 137 -10.66 3.71 -11.59
N LEU A 138 -10.50 2.42 -11.29
CA LEU A 138 -9.35 1.96 -10.49
C LEU A 138 -8.14 1.69 -11.39
N LYS A 139 -7.12 2.54 -11.28
CA LYS A 139 -5.87 2.37 -12.02
C LYS A 139 -4.78 1.83 -11.12
N ARG A 140 -4.17 0.73 -11.58
CA ARG A 140 -2.95 0.19 -10.98
C ARG A 140 -1.78 1.14 -11.25
N PRO A 141 -1.06 1.60 -10.20
CA PRO A 141 0.19 2.33 -10.37
C PRO A 141 1.21 1.48 -11.12
N ARG A 142 2.20 2.12 -11.75
CA ARG A 142 3.31 1.38 -12.33
C ARG A 142 3.99 0.57 -11.22
N ALA A 143 4.19 -0.72 -11.43
CA ALA A 143 4.96 -1.54 -10.49
C ALA A 143 6.37 -0.98 -10.35
N LEU A 144 6.73 -0.63 -9.13
CA LEU A 144 8.11 -0.24 -8.82
C LEU A 144 9.03 -1.46 -9.04
N PRO A 145 10.26 -1.24 -9.52
CA PRO A 145 11.25 -2.30 -9.68
C PRO A 145 11.47 -3.07 -8.38
N LYS A 146 11.75 -4.39 -8.47
CA LYS A 146 12.11 -5.23 -7.31
C LYS A 146 13.33 -4.70 -6.54
N ARG A 147 14.21 -3.94 -7.23
CA ARG A 147 15.36 -3.22 -6.69
C ARG A 147 15.49 -1.90 -7.41
N GLU A 148 15.70 -0.84 -6.65
CA GLU A 148 16.04 0.47 -7.19
C GLU A 148 17.45 0.84 -6.76
N ARG A 149 18.12 1.63 -7.60
CA ARG A 149 19.45 2.16 -7.33
C ARG A 149 19.37 3.67 -7.38
N PHE A 150 19.84 4.32 -6.33
CA PHE A 150 19.91 5.77 -6.27
C PHE A 150 21.35 6.21 -6.43
N GLN A 151 21.51 7.32 -7.14
CA GLN A 151 22.73 8.12 -7.07
C GLN A 151 22.39 9.33 -6.20
N VAL A 152 23.17 9.50 -5.13
CA VAL A 152 23.07 10.65 -4.24
C VAL A 152 24.39 11.39 -4.36
N GLU A 153 24.33 12.64 -4.80
CA GLU A 153 25.46 13.55 -4.87
C GLU A 153 25.24 14.68 -3.85
N VAL A 154 26.27 14.94 -3.06
CA VAL A 154 26.26 16.02 -2.07
C VAL A 154 27.43 16.94 -2.36
N SER A 155 27.14 18.18 -2.72
CA SER A 155 28.11 19.20 -3.07
C SER A 155 28.04 20.34 -2.07
N ARG A 156 29.15 20.64 -1.39
CA ARG A 156 29.21 21.73 -0.41
C ARG A 156 29.74 23.00 -1.07
N ASN A 157 29.01 24.10 -0.90
CA ASN A 157 29.51 25.43 -1.20
C ASN A 157 30.19 26.02 0.06
N PHE A 158 31.50 26.28 -0.02
CA PHE A 158 32.27 26.83 1.09
C PHE A 158 32.07 28.33 1.31
N GLU A 159 31.59 29.05 0.30
CA GLU A 159 31.30 30.48 0.38
C GLU A 159 29.98 30.74 1.10
N THR A 160 28.95 29.93 0.81
CA THR A 160 27.62 30.06 1.43
C THR A 160 27.43 29.18 2.67
N GLY A 161 28.26 28.14 2.84
CA GLY A 161 28.15 27.16 3.92
C GLY A 161 27.04 26.12 3.72
N LEU A 162 26.31 26.18 2.61
CA LEU A 162 25.22 25.28 2.25
C LEU A 162 25.74 24.04 1.51
N ALA A 163 24.93 22.98 1.53
CA ALA A 163 25.11 21.77 0.74
C ALA A 163 23.96 21.63 -0.25
N GLU A 164 24.29 21.44 -1.52
CA GLU A 164 23.37 20.94 -2.54
C GLU A 164 23.32 19.41 -2.43
N VAL A 165 22.12 18.86 -2.32
CA VAL A 165 21.84 17.42 -2.34
C VAL A 165 21.05 17.12 -3.60
N ARG A 166 21.64 16.31 -4.49
CA ARG A 166 21.03 15.80 -5.71
C ARG A 166 20.77 14.31 -5.56
N VAL A 167 19.53 13.88 -5.76
CA VAL A 167 19.12 12.47 -5.70
C VAL A 167 18.52 12.10 -7.05
N VAL A 168 19.08 11.06 -7.68
CA VAL A 168 18.65 10.55 -8.98
C VAL A 168 18.25 9.08 -8.86
N ASN A 169 17.08 8.74 -9.39
CA ASN A 169 16.66 7.36 -9.57
C ASN A 169 17.36 6.75 -10.79
N GLY A 170 18.19 5.73 -10.59
CA GLY A 170 18.90 5.05 -11.67
C GLY A 170 18.02 4.22 -12.60
N VAL A 171 16.74 4.04 -12.29
CA VAL A 171 15.78 3.29 -13.12
C VAL A 171 14.78 4.22 -13.81
N THR A 172 14.20 5.18 -13.10
CA THR A 172 13.22 6.11 -13.69
C THR A 172 13.86 7.34 -14.33
N GLY A 173 15.08 7.70 -13.94
CA GLY A 173 15.75 8.93 -14.35
C GLY A 173 15.21 10.18 -13.65
N GLU A 174 14.27 10.04 -12.71
CA GLU A 174 13.72 11.16 -11.94
C GLU A 174 14.77 11.73 -10.99
N GLU A 175 14.77 13.05 -10.84
CA GLU A 175 15.81 13.80 -10.13
C GLU A 175 15.21 14.86 -9.21
N ILE A 176 15.81 15.01 -8.04
CA ILE A 176 15.52 16.07 -7.08
C ILE A 176 16.81 16.72 -6.62
N VAL A 177 16.81 18.06 -6.62
CA VAL A 177 17.91 18.89 -6.15
C VAL A 177 17.39 19.83 -5.07
N GLN A 178 18.06 19.88 -3.91
CA GLN A 178 17.72 20.78 -2.81
C GLN A 178 18.97 21.28 -2.11
N GLU A 179 18.94 22.52 -1.61
CA GLU A 179 20.02 23.11 -0.82
C GLU A 179 19.64 23.22 0.66
N ALA A 180 20.58 22.95 1.58
CA ALA A 180 20.40 23.22 3.00
C ALA A 180 21.71 23.23 3.81
N PRO A 181 21.68 23.56 5.11
CA PRO A 181 22.85 23.42 5.97
C PRO A 181 23.39 21.98 6.00
N MET A 182 24.72 21.83 6.11
CA MET A 182 25.39 20.51 6.15
C MET A 182 24.84 19.54 7.20
N LEU A 183 24.33 20.06 8.33
CA LEU A 183 23.76 19.25 9.42
C LEU A 183 22.42 18.59 9.04
N GLU A 184 21.72 19.13 8.04
CA GLU A 184 20.41 18.66 7.61
C GLU A 184 20.47 17.72 6.39
N VAL A 185 21.66 17.58 5.78
CA VAL A 185 21.89 16.73 4.61
C VAL A 185 21.32 15.31 4.76
N PRO A 186 21.49 14.59 5.89
CA PRO A 186 20.91 13.25 6.04
C PRO A 186 19.38 13.23 5.91
N GLN A 187 18.70 14.26 6.45
CA GLN A 187 17.24 14.38 6.36
C GLN A 187 16.81 14.72 4.93
N LEU A 188 17.58 15.54 4.22
CA LEU A 188 17.34 15.89 2.82
C LEU A 188 17.60 14.75 1.85
N VAL A 189 18.64 13.95 2.06
CA VAL A 189 18.85 12.72 1.29
C VAL A 189 17.66 11.81 1.48
N THR A 190 17.20 11.64 2.73
CA THR A 190 16.02 10.84 3.04
C THR A 190 14.77 11.42 2.37
N ALA A 191 14.51 12.72 2.48
CA ALA A 191 13.37 13.40 1.86
C ALA A 191 13.43 13.42 0.33
N GLY A 192 14.63 13.49 -0.25
CA GLY A 192 14.89 13.43 -1.68
C GLY A 192 14.63 12.02 -2.22
N LEU A 193 15.17 10.99 -1.57
CA LEU A 193 14.84 9.59 -1.88
C LEU A 193 13.33 9.34 -1.77
N GLN A 194 12.72 9.86 -0.71
CA GLN A 194 11.28 9.80 -0.48
C GLN A 194 10.49 10.48 -1.59
N ARG A 195 10.85 11.69 -2.02
CA ARG A 195 10.13 12.39 -3.10
C ARG A 195 10.38 11.79 -4.48
N VAL A 196 11.60 11.36 -4.80
CA VAL A 196 11.93 10.60 -6.02
C VAL A 196 11.15 9.27 -6.05
N TRP A 197 10.84 8.73 -4.87
CA TRP A 197 9.93 7.60 -4.71
C TRP A 197 8.44 7.96 -4.63
N GLY A 198 8.10 9.23 -4.39
CA GLY A 198 6.75 9.68 -4.09
C GLY A 198 6.18 9.23 -2.73
N ILE A 199 7.01 8.90 -1.73
CA ILE A 199 6.59 8.30 -0.45
C ILE A 199 7.31 8.94 0.74
N ALA A 200 6.59 9.45 1.74
CA ALA A 200 7.16 9.71 3.06
C ALA A 200 7.35 8.38 3.81
N ASN A 201 8.58 8.08 4.26
CA ASN A 201 9.02 6.83 4.90
C ASN A 201 8.86 5.56 4.03
N PRO A 202 9.89 5.16 3.25
CA PRO A 202 9.90 3.83 2.62
C PRO A 202 9.78 2.77 3.72
N PRO A 203 8.99 1.69 3.51
CA PRO A 203 8.90 0.62 4.49
C PRO A 203 10.30 0.09 4.82
N SER A 204 10.58 -0.11 6.11
CA SER A 204 11.83 -0.75 6.53
C SER A 204 12.00 -2.03 5.74
N ALA A 205 13.17 -2.19 5.13
CA ALA A 205 13.53 -3.32 4.28
C ALA A 205 13.39 -4.64 5.06
N HIS A 206 12.18 -5.15 5.19
CA HIS A 206 11.89 -6.45 5.75
C HIS A 206 11.46 -7.35 4.59
N HIS A 207 12.45 -8.10 4.12
CA HIS A 207 12.28 -9.44 3.56
C HIS A 207 11.33 -9.55 2.37
N VAL A 208 11.78 -9.08 1.20
CA VAL A 208 11.46 -9.80 -0.04
C VAL A 208 12.57 -10.84 -0.24
N THR A 209 12.46 -11.95 0.49
CA THR A 209 13.27 -13.15 0.24
C THR A 209 12.46 -14.03 -0.70
N ASN A 210 12.92 -14.14 -1.95
CA ASN A 210 12.44 -15.00 -3.03
C ASN A 210 10.98 -14.88 -3.48
N TRP A 211 10.81 -14.32 -4.68
CA TRP A 211 9.66 -14.59 -5.56
C TRP A 211 9.98 -15.68 -6.61
N ASP A 212 11.17 -16.31 -6.54
CA ASP A 212 11.68 -17.21 -7.58
C ASP A 212 11.17 -18.66 -7.45
N HIS A 213 10.07 -18.88 -6.74
CA HIS A 213 9.36 -20.16 -6.73
C HIS A 213 7.88 -19.96 -7.03
N LEU A 214 7.61 -19.54 -8.25
CA LEU A 214 6.42 -19.94 -9.01
C LEU A 214 6.94 -20.46 -10.36
N GLU A 215 7.65 -21.59 -10.29
CA GLU A 215 7.77 -22.49 -11.44
C GLU A 215 6.51 -23.37 -11.44
N GLY A 216 5.84 -23.36 -12.59
CA GLY A 216 4.56 -24.00 -12.89
C GLY A 216 4.02 -23.38 -14.16
#